data_AF-A0A350D4F9-F1
#
_entry.id   AF-A0A350D4F9-F1
#
_cell.length_a   1.000
_cell.length_b   1.000
_cell.length_c   1.000
_cell.angle_alpha   90.00
_cell.angle_beta   90.00
_cell.angle_gamma   90.00
#
_symmetry.space_group_name_H-M   'P 1'
#
loop_
_entity.id
_entity.type
_entity.pdbx_description
1 polymer ?
#
loop_
_entity_poly.entity_id
_entity_poly.type
_entity_poly.pdbx_seq_one_letter_code
_entity_poly.pdbx_strand_id
1 'polypeptide(L)'
;MLKISRELTRRKVVKIKSGLLKVIILVLLVTGITALAAAQESSPQEISLGLEEAILRALKQNLNLVAEVYSTELASQSVSKAKEIYYPQLEFSYGADRNEQPSTWWIQSAGLYTTKTKSYQGIVSQNIPLGGKLSINLSNFDYNTNQRGQLFNPYYQTELSFNVQQPLLKNFGPKIAKKEIIIARQNYSISEAQLKSQVLDTIYRVEDAYWNLVLAQENLKVRQQSLQLARDELAKTSKEIEVGQQAAIEILNVQATVSQREADIVQAEADVRIAENRLKVVLNLASGQELQSVKINLMDKPEFKPVKISLEEAAQIALANRPDLQVNNLTIDNKRFNLEVARNQLLPQLDLNFSYRSPGISGDYLLYQDNNPFGGIVIGKIPGSSWNSFKDAMKFLYNNWSLNFTLTIPVADLVSRSNYAVAQTELSQSLAKQKAQEQQALLEVSEAVNNIATYAKSVEAYRVAREFAEKNLEAENRKLAVGLSSNYFVLEAQDRLATARVNELRALVNYNLALANLEKVLGTSLVNRNINLAQVGQK
;
A
#
# COMPACT_ATOMS: atom_id res chain seq x y z
N MET A 1 -35.28 -5.57 -59.35
CA MET A 1 -36.49 -6.39 -59.16
C MET A 1 -36.57 -6.78 -57.69
N LEU A 2 -37.46 -6.18 -56.88
CA LEU A 2 -38.72 -6.79 -56.38
C LEU A 2 -38.50 -8.13 -55.65
N LYS A 3 -39.00 -8.45 -54.46
CA LYS A 3 -39.61 -7.76 -53.30
C LYS A 3 -39.81 -8.91 -52.26
N ILE A 4 -39.66 -8.63 -50.97
CA ILE A 4 -40.55 -9.04 -49.86
C ILE A 4 -40.60 -10.52 -49.39
N SER A 5 -40.06 -10.72 -48.17
CA SER A 5 -40.68 -11.29 -46.94
C SER A 5 -41.96 -12.15 -47.03
N ARG A 6 -41.96 -13.31 -46.36
CA ARG A 6 -43.01 -13.63 -45.36
C ARG A 6 -42.68 -14.84 -44.46
N GLU A 7 -42.72 -14.52 -43.18
CA GLU A 7 -42.99 -15.26 -41.95
C GLU A 7 -43.86 -16.54 -41.97
N LEU A 8 -43.65 -17.32 -40.90
CA LEU A 8 -44.65 -17.93 -39.98
C LEU A 8 -44.98 -19.45 -40.03
N THR A 9 -44.58 -20.11 -38.93
CA THR A 9 -45.32 -21.13 -38.12
C THR A 9 -45.69 -22.52 -38.68
N ARG A 10 -45.21 -23.60 -38.03
CA ARG A 10 -45.96 -24.46 -37.06
C ARG A 10 -45.28 -25.84 -36.80
N ARG A 11 -45.18 -26.15 -35.49
CA ARG A 11 -45.36 -27.44 -34.78
C ARG A 11 -44.76 -28.75 -35.35
N LYS A 12 -43.98 -29.44 -34.51
CA LYS A 12 -44.26 -30.83 -34.06
C LYS A 12 -43.47 -31.16 -32.79
N VAL A 13 -44.18 -31.32 -31.67
CA VAL A 13 -43.68 -31.89 -30.42
C VAL A 13 -44.04 -33.38 -30.41
N VAL A 14 -43.03 -34.23 -30.24
CA VAL A 14 -43.13 -35.68 -30.10
C VAL A 14 -43.26 -36.04 -28.62
N LYS A 15 -44.29 -36.82 -28.27
CA LYS A 15 -44.46 -37.46 -26.96
C LYS A 15 -43.47 -38.62 -26.82
N ILE A 16 -42.70 -38.67 -25.74
CA ILE A 16 -42.01 -39.90 -25.28
C ILE A 16 -42.37 -40.16 -23.81
N LYS A 17 -42.58 -41.45 -23.54
CA LYS A 17 -43.28 -42.07 -22.41
C LYS A 17 -42.49 -42.07 -21.10
N SER A 18 -43.28 -41.94 -20.03
CA SER A 18 -43.13 -42.43 -18.65
C SER A 18 -41.97 -43.41 -18.37
N GLY A 19 -40.95 -42.91 -17.66
CA GLY A 19 -39.90 -43.73 -17.06
C GLY A 19 -39.04 -43.05 -15.98
N LEU A 20 -39.24 -41.76 -15.70
CA LEU A 20 -38.34 -40.98 -14.82
C LEU A 20 -38.93 -40.54 -13.46
N LEU A 21 -40.19 -40.84 -13.15
CA LEU A 21 -40.85 -40.28 -11.96
C LEU A 21 -40.57 -41.04 -10.65
N LYS A 22 -39.91 -42.21 -10.69
CA LYS A 22 -39.61 -43.02 -9.48
C LYS A 22 -38.19 -42.85 -8.92
N VAL A 23 -37.30 -42.14 -9.60
CA VAL A 23 -35.92 -41.90 -9.12
C VAL A 23 -35.80 -40.54 -8.40
N ILE A 24 -36.70 -39.60 -8.65
CA ILE A 24 -36.65 -38.25 -8.05
C ILE A 24 -37.19 -38.22 -6.60
N ILE A 25 -38.04 -39.16 -6.20
CA ILE A 25 -38.59 -39.20 -4.83
C ILE A 25 -37.62 -39.87 -3.82
N LEU A 26 -36.67 -40.71 -4.29
CA LEU A 26 -35.66 -41.31 -3.41
C LEU A 26 -34.45 -40.38 -3.17
N VAL A 27 -34.18 -39.43 -4.07
CA VAL A 27 -33.10 -38.43 -3.90
C VAL A 27 -33.55 -37.27 -3.00
N LEU A 28 -34.84 -36.94 -2.95
CA LEU A 28 -35.40 -35.91 -2.06
C LEU A 28 -35.53 -36.35 -0.59
N LEU A 29 -35.51 -37.66 -0.30
CA LEU A 29 -35.57 -38.20 1.06
C LEU A 29 -34.18 -38.43 1.69
N VAL A 30 -33.10 -38.42 0.88
CA VAL A 30 -31.70 -38.46 1.38
C VAL A 30 -31.12 -37.04 1.53
N THR A 31 -31.69 -36.02 0.88
CA THR A 31 -31.34 -34.61 1.12
C THR A 31 -32.10 -33.96 2.28
N GLY A 32 -33.06 -34.67 2.90
CA GLY A 32 -33.89 -34.16 4.00
C GLY A 32 -33.40 -34.51 5.42
N ILE A 33 -32.36 -35.34 5.56
CA ILE A 33 -31.90 -35.83 6.87
C ILE A 33 -30.46 -35.38 7.22
N THR A 34 -29.75 -34.68 6.33
CA THR A 34 -28.43 -34.09 6.63
C THR A 34 -28.43 -32.58 6.89
N ALA A 35 -29.61 -31.94 7.01
CA ALA A 35 -29.75 -30.55 7.43
C ALA A 35 -30.12 -30.39 8.93
N LEU A 36 -30.16 -31.50 9.68
CA LEU A 36 -30.07 -31.53 11.15
C LEU A 36 -28.69 -32.04 11.59
N ALA A 37 -27.64 -31.74 10.82
CA ALA A 37 -26.28 -31.80 11.32
C ALA A 37 -25.99 -30.45 11.98
N ALA A 38 -26.13 -30.42 13.30
CA ALA A 38 -25.52 -29.44 14.19
C ALA A 38 -25.44 -28.01 13.63
N ALA A 39 -26.47 -27.20 13.91
CA ALA A 39 -26.16 -25.88 14.46
C ALA A 39 -25.42 -26.14 15.78
N GLN A 40 -24.15 -26.50 15.66
CA GLN A 40 -23.21 -26.45 16.75
C GLN A 40 -23.21 -24.95 17.04
N GLU A 41 -23.90 -24.54 18.10
CA GLU A 41 -23.49 -23.37 18.85
C GLU A 41 -22.01 -23.61 19.14
N SER A 42 -21.16 -23.15 18.22
CA SER A 42 -19.73 -23.14 18.40
C SER A 42 -19.56 -22.28 19.63
N SER A 43 -19.33 -22.93 20.77
CA SER A 43 -19.07 -22.25 22.03
C SER A 43 -18.05 -21.15 21.73
N PRO A 44 -18.31 -19.90 22.15
CA PRO A 44 -17.47 -18.78 21.74
C PRO A 44 -16.02 -19.14 21.98
N GLN A 45 -15.17 -19.02 20.95
CA GLN A 45 -13.76 -19.34 21.10
C GLN A 45 -13.19 -18.33 22.11
N GLU A 46 -12.91 -18.79 23.33
CA GLU A 46 -12.37 -17.94 24.40
C GLU A 46 -10.87 -17.78 24.18
N ILE A 47 -10.43 -16.54 23.94
CA ILE A 47 -9.03 -16.21 23.74
C ILE A 47 -8.59 -15.31 24.89
N SER A 48 -7.65 -15.81 25.70
CA SER A 48 -6.97 -14.99 26.71
C SER A 48 -5.83 -14.22 26.07
N LEU A 49 -5.80 -12.90 26.21
CA LEU A 49 -4.84 -12.02 25.53
C LEU A 49 -4.19 -11.06 26.53
N GLY A 50 -2.86 -11.12 26.63
CA GLY A 50 -2.04 -10.02 27.16
C GLY A 50 -1.86 -8.91 26.13
N LEU A 51 -1.46 -7.71 26.56
CA LEU A 51 -1.27 -6.55 25.71
C LEU A 51 -0.18 -6.77 24.65
N GLU A 52 0.97 -7.33 25.04
CA GLU A 52 2.06 -7.63 24.10
C GLU A 52 1.64 -8.66 23.04
N GLU A 53 0.88 -9.68 23.45
CA GLU A 53 0.38 -10.68 22.52
C GLU A 53 -0.65 -10.09 21.56
N ALA A 54 -1.52 -9.21 22.05
CA ALA A 54 -2.46 -8.45 21.22
C ALA A 54 -1.72 -7.60 20.18
N ILE A 55 -0.66 -6.89 20.58
CA ILE A 55 0.17 -6.09 19.67
C ILE A 55 0.83 -6.99 18.61
N LEU A 56 1.54 -8.05 19.02
CA LEU A 56 2.20 -8.96 18.09
C LEU A 56 1.22 -9.58 17.10
N ARG A 57 0.03 -9.95 17.57
CA ARG A 57 -1.01 -10.50 16.72
C ARG A 57 -1.55 -9.47 15.73
N ALA A 58 -1.79 -8.23 16.16
CA ALA A 58 -2.17 -7.13 15.28
C ALA A 58 -1.10 -6.87 14.21
N LEU A 59 0.17 -6.85 14.57
CA LEU A 59 1.27 -6.62 13.63
C LEU A 59 1.38 -7.69 12.54
N LYS A 60 0.94 -8.92 12.82
CA LYS A 60 0.89 -10.02 11.84
C LYS A 60 -0.40 -10.04 11.02
N GLN A 61 -1.54 -9.81 11.67
CA GLN A 61 -2.86 -10.08 11.08
C GLN A 61 -3.59 -8.84 10.57
N ASN A 62 -3.17 -7.62 10.94
CA ASN A 62 -3.84 -6.40 10.52
C ASN A 62 -3.69 -6.16 9.00
N LEU A 63 -4.81 -6.12 8.29
CA LEU A 63 -4.83 -6.02 6.84
C LEU A 63 -4.26 -4.70 6.31
N ASN A 64 -4.39 -3.59 7.05
CA ASN A 64 -3.82 -2.32 6.65
C ASN A 64 -2.29 -2.36 6.71
N LEU A 65 -1.72 -3.01 7.73
CA LEU A 65 -0.28 -3.21 7.81
C LEU A 65 0.23 -4.16 6.72
N VAL A 66 -0.50 -5.24 6.45
CA VAL A 66 -0.15 -6.15 5.35
C VAL A 66 -0.16 -5.40 4.01
N ALA A 67 -1.15 -4.54 3.76
CA ALA A 67 -1.18 -3.69 2.57
C ALA A 67 0.03 -2.73 2.50
N GLU A 68 0.44 -2.15 3.63
CA GLU A 68 1.60 -1.25 3.71
C GLU A 68 2.96 -1.99 3.56
N VAL A 69 3.01 -3.27 3.93
CA VAL A 69 4.16 -4.13 3.63
C VAL A 69 4.25 -4.36 2.12
N TYR A 70 3.12 -4.62 1.45
CA TYR A 70 3.08 -4.77 -0.01
C TYR A 70 3.39 -3.47 -0.75
N SER A 71 2.97 -2.29 -0.27
CA SER A 71 3.37 -1.00 -0.89
C SER A 71 4.90 -0.81 -0.83
N THR A 72 5.51 -1.18 0.30
CA THR A 72 6.96 -1.15 0.49
C THR A 72 7.69 -2.13 -0.43
N GLU A 73 7.17 -3.35 -0.58
CA GLU A 73 7.70 -4.34 -1.52
C GLU A 73 7.57 -3.85 -2.98
N LEU A 74 6.44 -3.26 -3.37
CA LEU A 74 6.26 -2.65 -4.69
C LEU A 74 7.25 -1.52 -4.95
N ALA A 75 7.57 -0.72 -3.94
CA ALA A 75 8.59 0.31 -4.04
C ALA A 75 10.00 -0.29 -4.23
N SER A 76 10.33 -1.38 -3.52
CA SER A 76 11.57 -2.15 -3.73
C SER A 76 11.66 -2.72 -5.16
N GLN A 77 10.58 -3.34 -5.64
CA GLN A 77 10.49 -3.85 -7.02
C GLN A 77 10.61 -2.73 -8.05
N SER A 78 10.11 -1.53 -7.75
CA SER A 78 10.29 -0.35 -8.60
C SER A 78 11.76 0.07 -8.73
N VAL A 79 12.58 -0.12 -7.68
CA VAL A 79 14.04 0.08 -7.77
C VAL A 79 14.68 -0.95 -8.71
N SER A 80 14.28 -2.22 -8.62
CA SER A 80 14.75 -3.28 -9.51
C SER A 80 14.36 -2.97 -10.96
N LYS A 81 13.11 -2.61 -11.20
CA LYS A 81 12.61 -2.18 -12.52
C LYS A 81 13.38 -0.97 -13.07
N ALA A 82 13.69 0.02 -12.23
CA ALA A 82 14.48 1.18 -12.65
C ALA A 82 15.90 0.79 -13.10
N LYS A 83 16.47 -0.32 -12.62
CA LYS A 83 17.78 -0.84 -13.06
C LYS A 83 17.69 -1.54 -14.43
N GLU A 84 16.54 -2.07 -14.80
CA GLU A 84 16.33 -2.76 -16.09
C GLU A 84 16.53 -1.85 -17.30
N ILE A 85 16.48 -0.52 -17.13
CA ILE A 85 16.81 0.45 -18.20
C ILE A 85 18.21 0.23 -18.79
N TYR A 86 19.11 -0.42 -18.05
CA TYR A 86 20.47 -0.77 -18.48
C TYR A 86 20.62 -2.20 -18.98
N TYR A 87 19.54 -2.99 -19.02
CA TYR A 87 19.56 -4.31 -19.64
C TYR A 87 19.48 -4.18 -21.16
N PRO A 88 20.12 -5.11 -21.91
CA PRO A 88 20.05 -5.10 -23.36
C PRO A 88 18.61 -5.39 -23.82
N GLN A 89 18.13 -4.58 -24.75
CA GLN A 89 16.89 -4.79 -25.46
C GLN A 89 17.17 -5.46 -26.79
N LEU A 90 16.45 -6.54 -27.08
CA LEU A 90 16.49 -7.29 -28.32
C LEU A 90 15.22 -6.98 -29.12
N GLU A 91 15.39 -6.46 -30.31
CA GLU A 91 14.29 -6.19 -31.24
C GLU A 91 14.51 -6.99 -32.52
N PHE A 92 13.50 -7.77 -32.89
CA PHE A 92 13.50 -8.50 -34.16
C PHE A 92 12.30 -8.02 -34.98
N SER A 93 12.56 -7.52 -36.18
CA SER A 93 11.51 -7.07 -37.08
C SER A 93 11.61 -7.79 -38.43
N TYR A 94 10.45 -8.10 -38.99
CA TYR A 94 10.31 -8.63 -40.34
C TYR A 94 9.27 -7.77 -41.07
N GLY A 95 9.69 -7.19 -42.19
CA GLY A 95 8.84 -6.44 -43.09
C GLY A 95 8.76 -7.12 -44.45
N ALA A 96 7.61 -7.05 -45.08
CA ALA A 96 7.45 -7.47 -46.48
C ALA A 96 6.55 -6.47 -47.20
N ASP A 97 7.13 -5.77 -48.15
CA ASP A 97 6.48 -4.70 -48.89
C ASP A 97 6.41 -5.04 -50.36
N ARG A 98 5.25 -4.81 -50.97
CA ARG A 98 5.07 -4.86 -52.43
C ARG A 98 4.52 -3.52 -52.85
N ASN A 99 5.31 -2.77 -53.60
CA ASN A 99 4.94 -1.46 -54.11
C ASN A 99 4.84 -1.52 -55.63
N GLU A 100 3.69 -1.10 -56.16
CA GLU A 100 3.39 -1.04 -57.59
C GLU A 100 3.19 0.41 -57.98
N GLN A 101 4.01 0.88 -58.92
CA GLN A 101 3.94 2.25 -59.38
C GLN A 101 3.89 2.30 -60.91
N PRO A 102 3.15 3.27 -61.49
CA PRO A 102 3.22 3.52 -62.91
C PRO A 102 4.65 3.93 -63.28
N SER A 103 5.13 3.41 -64.41
CA SER A 103 6.45 3.77 -64.92
C SER A 103 6.39 5.19 -65.46
N THR A 104 7.27 6.07 -64.98
CA THR A 104 7.29 7.49 -65.39
C THR A 104 8.36 7.80 -66.46
N TRP A 105 9.20 6.81 -66.80
CA TRP A 105 10.21 6.89 -67.86
C TRP A 105 10.18 5.64 -68.75
N TRP A 106 10.18 5.84 -70.08
CA TRP A 106 10.34 4.84 -71.15
C TRP A 106 11.43 3.74 -71.01
N ILE A 107 12.47 3.91 -70.18
CA ILE A 107 13.56 2.94 -69.96
C ILE A 107 13.30 2.08 -68.71
N GLN A 108 12.48 2.52 -67.76
CA GLN A 108 12.29 1.84 -66.47
C GLN A 108 11.51 0.52 -66.59
N SER A 109 10.31 0.53 -67.18
CA SER A 109 9.48 -0.65 -67.39
C SER A 109 8.32 -0.33 -68.36
N ALA A 110 7.74 -1.35 -68.98
CA ALA A 110 6.57 -1.21 -69.85
C ALA A 110 5.29 -1.08 -69.00
N GLY A 111 4.90 0.16 -68.71
CA GLY A 111 3.63 0.51 -68.06
C GLY A 111 3.69 0.56 -66.53
N LEU A 112 3.99 -0.55 -65.87
CA LEU A 112 4.05 -0.65 -64.40
C LEU A 112 5.39 -1.24 -63.98
N TYR A 113 5.95 -0.71 -62.89
CA TYR A 113 7.05 -1.37 -62.22
C TYR A 113 6.64 -1.79 -60.81
N THR A 114 7.06 -2.99 -60.43
CA THR A 114 6.79 -3.60 -59.14
C THR A 114 8.11 -3.75 -58.42
N THR A 115 8.13 -3.34 -57.16
CA THR A 115 9.23 -3.57 -56.22
C THR A 115 8.70 -4.46 -55.11
N LYS A 116 9.43 -5.52 -54.80
CA LYS A 116 9.16 -6.42 -53.68
C LYS A 116 10.37 -6.39 -52.77
N THR A 117 10.11 -6.03 -51.54
CA THR A 117 11.11 -5.89 -50.50
C THR A 117 10.77 -6.85 -49.37
N LYS A 118 11.76 -7.57 -48.86
CA LYS A 118 11.68 -8.19 -47.55
C LYS A 118 12.81 -7.65 -46.68
N SER A 119 12.49 -7.20 -45.49
CA SER A 119 13.46 -6.74 -44.52
C SER A 119 13.45 -7.67 -43.33
N TYR A 120 14.65 -8.05 -42.88
CA TYR A 120 14.89 -8.76 -41.64
C TYR A 120 15.81 -7.89 -40.80
N GLN A 121 15.45 -7.60 -39.57
CA GLN A 121 16.27 -6.77 -38.69
C GLN A 121 16.39 -7.41 -37.31
N GLY A 122 17.61 -7.44 -36.80
CA GLY A 122 17.91 -7.73 -35.41
C GLY A 122 18.67 -6.56 -34.80
N ILE A 123 18.12 -5.93 -33.77
CA ILE A 123 18.76 -4.85 -33.02
C ILE A 123 19.00 -5.34 -31.60
N VAL A 124 20.24 -5.23 -31.13
CA VAL A 124 20.59 -5.30 -29.71
C VAL A 124 20.94 -3.89 -29.28
N SER A 125 20.24 -3.32 -28.30
CA SER A 125 20.57 -1.98 -27.79
C SER A 125 20.62 -1.93 -26.28
N GLN A 126 21.52 -1.10 -25.73
CA GLN A 126 21.74 -0.99 -24.29
C GLN A 126 22.06 0.46 -23.93
N ASN A 127 21.43 0.97 -22.87
CA ASN A 127 21.79 2.26 -22.30
C ASN A 127 23.05 2.13 -21.45
N ILE A 128 23.89 3.15 -21.46
CA ILE A 128 25.15 3.22 -20.72
C ILE A 128 24.91 4.04 -19.45
N PRO A 129 25.48 3.66 -18.29
CA PRO A 129 25.37 4.44 -17.04
C PRO A 129 25.94 5.86 -17.07
N LEU A 130 26.44 6.33 -18.22
CA LEU A 130 26.94 7.69 -18.47
C LEU A 130 25.93 8.55 -19.25
N GLY A 131 24.77 7.98 -19.62
CA GLY A 131 23.69 8.64 -20.37
C GLY A 131 23.65 8.32 -21.87
N GLY A 132 24.64 7.59 -22.39
CA GLY A 132 24.70 7.16 -23.78
C GLY A 132 23.90 5.90 -24.09
N LYS A 133 23.86 5.52 -25.37
CA LYS A 133 23.24 4.30 -25.90
C LYS A 133 24.22 3.62 -26.85
N LEU A 134 24.39 2.31 -26.66
CA LEU A 134 25.08 1.42 -27.59
C LEU A 134 24.02 0.62 -28.35
N SER A 135 24.16 0.45 -29.66
CA SER A 135 23.35 -0.50 -30.42
C SER A 135 24.15 -1.24 -31.47
N ILE A 136 23.82 -2.51 -31.65
CA ILE A 136 24.27 -3.37 -32.72
C ILE A 136 23.03 -3.68 -33.55
N ASN A 137 23.06 -3.35 -34.83
CA ASN A 137 21.95 -3.58 -35.73
C ASN A 137 22.44 -4.40 -36.93
N LEU A 138 21.83 -5.56 -37.11
CA LEU A 138 22.01 -6.42 -38.27
C LEU A 138 20.72 -6.36 -39.09
N SER A 139 20.79 -5.77 -40.28
CA SER A 139 19.68 -5.75 -41.21
C SER A 139 20.01 -6.58 -42.45
N ASN A 140 19.00 -7.23 -43.02
CA ASN A 140 19.08 -7.88 -44.32
C ASN A 140 17.88 -7.44 -45.15
N PHE A 141 18.15 -7.14 -46.41
CA PHE A 141 17.20 -6.56 -47.35
C PHE A 141 17.21 -7.39 -48.63
N ASP A 142 16.11 -8.09 -48.89
CA ASP A 142 15.86 -8.80 -50.13
C ASP A 142 15.05 -7.89 -51.04
N TYR A 143 15.64 -7.47 -52.15
CA TYR A 143 14.99 -6.61 -53.13
C TYR A 143 14.83 -7.31 -54.46
N ASN A 144 13.61 -7.26 -55.00
CA ASN A 144 13.31 -7.75 -56.33
C ASN A 144 12.50 -6.69 -57.07
N THR A 145 12.88 -6.41 -58.31
CA THR A 145 12.13 -5.52 -59.17
C THR A 145 11.99 -6.07 -60.59
N ASN A 146 10.97 -5.63 -61.32
CA ASN A 146 10.89 -5.86 -62.76
C ASN A 146 11.46 -4.70 -63.59
N GLN A 147 12.08 -3.70 -62.95
CA GLN A 147 12.74 -2.60 -63.65
C GLN A 147 13.92 -3.10 -64.50
N ARG A 148 14.14 -2.44 -65.64
CA ARG A 148 15.29 -2.72 -66.52
C ARG A 148 16.58 -2.10 -65.97
N GLY A 149 17.72 -2.53 -66.50
CA GLY A 149 19.04 -1.98 -66.18
C GLY A 149 19.59 -2.32 -64.80
N GLN A 150 19.10 -3.39 -64.15
CA GLN A 150 19.59 -3.84 -62.85
C GLN A 150 20.85 -4.69 -63.00
N LEU A 151 21.92 -4.38 -62.26
CA LEU A 151 23.13 -5.22 -62.26
C LEU A 151 22.92 -6.54 -61.50
N PHE A 152 22.16 -6.48 -60.39
CA PHE A 152 21.78 -7.61 -59.56
C PHE A 152 20.26 -7.60 -59.37
N ASN A 153 19.58 -8.72 -59.65
CA ASN A 153 18.14 -8.83 -59.42
C ASN A 153 17.65 -10.30 -59.32
N PRO A 154 17.08 -10.74 -58.19
CA PRO A 154 16.99 -10.00 -56.93
C PRO A 154 18.39 -9.72 -56.37
N TYR A 155 18.51 -8.64 -55.60
CA TYR A 155 19.71 -8.39 -54.80
C TYR A 155 19.38 -8.50 -53.31
N TYR A 156 20.39 -8.89 -52.57
CA TYR A 156 20.41 -9.13 -51.14
C TYR A 156 21.46 -8.20 -50.55
N GLN A 157 21.04 -7.36 -49.61
CA GLN A 157 21.93 -6.46 -48.90
C GLN A 157 21.83 -6.70 -47.41
N THR A 158 22.93 -7.12 -46.80
CA THR A 158 23.06 -7.29 -45.37
C THR A 158 23.93 -6.16 -44.86
N GLU A 159 23.55 -5.51 -43.78
CA GLU A 159 24.34 -4.49 -43.13
C GLU A 159 24.47 -4.80 -41.65
N LEU A 160 25.72 -4.96 -41.20
CA LEU A 160 26.06 -4.96 -39.78
C LEU A 160 26.47 -3.55 -39.39
N SER A 161 25.82 -2.97 -38.37
CA SER A 161 26.11 -1.64 -37.88
C SER A 161 26.30 -1.62 -36.36
N PHE A 162 27.33 -0.91 -35.91
CA PHE A 162 27.59 -0.60 -34.51
C PHE A 162 27.39 0.90 -34.33
N ASN A 163 26.51 1.30 -33.43
CA ASN A 163 26.21 2.70 -33.18
C ASN A 163 26.43 3.02 -31.70
N VAL A 164 27.12 4.12 -31.45
CA VAL A 164 27.34 4.68 -30.11
C VAL A 164 26.83 6.11 -30.14
N GLN A 165 25.84 6.40 -29.30
CA GLN A 165 25.37 7.75 -29.04
C GLN A 165 25.75 8.12 -27.61
N GLN A 166 26.45 9.24 -27.41
CA GLN A 166 26.84 9.70 -26.09
C GLN A 166 26.56 11.20 -25.95
N PRO A 167 25.63 11.60 -25.07
CA PRO A 167 25.51 13.01 -24.71
C PRO A 167 26.76 13.47 -23.97
N LEU A 168 27.21 14.70 -24.24
CA LEU A 168 28.41 15.29 -23.65
C LEU A 168 28.11 16.43 -22.66
N LEU A 169 26.88 16.98 -22.69
CA LEU A 169 26.46 18.12 -21.85
C LEU A 169 25.14 17.81 -21.13
N LYS A 170 23.99 18.14 -21.74
CA LYS A 170 22.65 17.75 -21.24
C LYS A 170 22.55 16.23 -21.14
N ASN A 171 22.01 15.70 -20.04
CA ASN A 171 21.90 14.27 -19.71
C ASN A 171 23.23 13.52 -19.51
N PHE A 172 24.37 14.20 -19.53
CA PHE A 172 25.66 13.57 -19.28
C PHE A 172 25.91 13.31 -17.79
N GLY A 173 26.62 12.22 -17.51
CA GLY A 173 27.16 11.91 -16.19
C GLY A 173 26.31 10.90 -15.42
N PRO A 174 26.93 10.11 -14.52
CA PRO A 174 26.28 8.98 -13.88
C PRO A 174 25.13 9.39 -12.96
N LYS A 175 25.18 10.59 -12.40
CA LYS A 175 24.14 11.11 -11.50
C LYS A 175 22.83 11.38 -12.25
N ILE A 176 22.90 12.04 -13.41
CA ILE A 176 21.71 12.35 -14.22
C ILE A 176 21.23 11.11 -14.97
N ALA A 177 22.15 10.31 -15.51
CA ALA A 177 21.81 9.07 -16.20
C ALA A 177 21.05 8.08 -15.31
N LYS A 178 21.38 8.02 -14.01
CA LYS A 178 20.74 7.13 -13.02
C LYS A 178 19.56 7.77 -12.28
N LYS A 179 19.00 8.89 -12.78
CA LYS A 179 17.94 9.64 -12.08
C LYS A 179 16.77 8.77 -11.61
N GLU A 180 16.29 7.87 -12.44
CA GLU A 180 15.14 7.02 -12.14
C GLU A 180 15.46 6.02 -11.03
N ILE A 181 16.71 5.51 -10.96
CA ILE A 181 17.16 4.62 -9.89
C ILE A 181 17.28 5.38 -8.57
N ILE A 182 17.82 6.61 -8.61
CA ILE A 182 17.98 7.44 -7.41
C ILE A 182 16.61 7.79 -6.83
N ILE A 183 15.68 8.26 -7.68
CA ILE A 183 14.31 8.59 -7.27
C ILE A 183 13.57 7.33 -6.76
N ALA A 184 13.66 6.21 -7.47
CA ALA A 184 13.05 4.96 -7.02
C ALA A 184 13.60 4.51 -5.66
N ARG A 185 14.91 4.65 -5.42
CA ARG A 185 15.52 4.32 -4.13
C ARG A 185 15.04 5.26 -3.01
N GLN A 186 14.95 6.56 -3.28
CA GLN A 186 14.41 7.52 -2.31
C GLN A 186 12.94 7.23 -2.00
N ASN A 187 12.14 6.88 -3.02
CA ASN A 187 10.74 6.48 -2.84
C ASN A 187 10.60 5.17 -2.05
N TYR A 188 11.51 4.21 -2.22
CA TYR A 188 11.58 3.02 -1.38
C TYR A 188 11.84 3.38 0.09
N SER A 189 12.84 4.22 0.38
CA SER A 189 13.10 4.68 1.75
C SER A 189 11.95 5.51 2.35
N ILE A 190 11.21 6.28 1.52
CA ILE A 190 9.98 6.95 1.95
C ILE A 190 8.93 5.91 2.36
N SER A 191 8.74 4.87 1.55
CA SER A 191 7.79 3.79 1.85
C SER A 191 8.16 3.04 3.14
N GLU A 192 9.45 2.78 3.38
CA GLU A 192 9.91 2.17 4.65
C GLU A 192 9.58 3.04 5.87
N ALA A 193 9.80 4.36 5.77
CA ALA A 193 9.45 5.29 6.85
C ALA A 193 7.92 5.42 7.04
N GLN A 194 7.14 5.36 5.96
CA GLN A 194 5.67 5.32 6.02
C GLN A 194 5.16 4.03 6.69
N LEU A 195 5.73 2.87 6.34
CA LEU A 195 5.45 1.61 7.02
C LEU A 195 5.76 1.70 8.52
N LYS A 196 6.92 2.26 8.89
CA LYS A 196 7.26 2.50 10.30
C LYS A 196 6.22 3.37 11.00
N SER A 197 5.75 4.45 10.36
CA SER A 197 4.67 5.31 10.88
C SER A 197 3.37 4.52 11.11
N GLN A 198 2.95 3.72 10.12
CA GLN A 198 1.73 2.93 10.19
C GLN A 198 1.80 1.84 11.27
N VAL A 199 2.98 1.26 11.48
CA VAL A 199 3.24 0.31 12.58
C VAL A 199 3.06 0.99 13.94
N LEU A 200 3.67 2.16 14.15
CA LEU A 200 3.50 2.92 15.40
C LEU A 200 2.04 3.29 15.66
N ASP A 201 1.30 3.72 14.63
CA ASP A 201 -0.13 4.03 14.75
C ASP A 201 -0.96 2.78 15.07
N THR A 202 -0.61 1.63 14.49
CA THR A 202 -1.30 0.37 14.78
C THR A 202 -1.06 -0.10 16.21
N ILE A 203 0.18 -0.02 16.70
CA ILE A 203 0.52 -0.34 18.11
C ILE A 203 -0.34 0.51 19.05
N TYR A 204 -0.35 1.83 18.84
CA TYR A 204 -1.16 2.74 19.66
C TYR A 204 -2.67 2.45 19.59
N ARG A 205 -3.20 2.14 18.40
CA ARG A 205 -4.62 1.77 18.25
C ARG A 205 -4.98 0.47 18.98
N VAL A 206 -4.06 -0.49 19.04
CA VAL A 206 -4.24 -1.72 19.82
C VAL A 206 -4.25 -1.39 21.30
N GLU A 207 -3.32 -0.57 21.78
CA GLU A 207 -3.28 -0.13 23.18
C GLU A 207 -4.55 0.63 23.57
N ASP A 208 -5.01 1.56 22.73
CA ASP A 208 -6.28 2.29 22.93
C ASP A 208 -7.47 1.34 23.01
N ALA A 209 -7.62 0.42 22.07
CA ALA A 209 -8.72 -0.55 22.09
C ALA A 209 -8.65 -1.51 23.29
N TYR A 210 -7.44 -1.96 23.65
CA TYR A 210 -7.19 -2.88 24.76
C TYR A 210 -7.57 -2.23 26.10
N TRP A 211 -7.03 -1.06 26.41
CA TRP A 211 -7.28 -0.40 27.69
C TRP A 211 -8.72 0.10 27.83
N ASN A 212 -9.36 0.51 26.74
CA ASN A 212 -10.79 0.87 26.76
C ASN A 212 -11.68 -0.36 27.04
N LEU A 213 -11.30 -1.55 26.55
CA LEU A 213 -12.02 -2.79 26.90
C LEU A 213 -11.80 -3.18 28.37
N VAL A 214 -10.58 -3.07 28.90
CA VAL A 214 -10.32 -3.27 30.34
C VAL A 214 -11.19 -2.34 31.18
N LEU A 215 -11.25 -1.05 30.82
CA LEU A 215 -12.08 -0.07 31.51
C LEU A 215 -13.57 -0.44 31.49
N ALA A 216 -14.09 -0.86 30.34
CA ALA A 216 -15.49 -1.24 30.19
C ALA A 216 -15.83 -2.50 31.02
N GLN A 217 -14.96 -3.51 31.01
CA GLN A 217 -15.16 -4.77 31.76
C GLN A 217 -15.15 -4.53 33.27
N GLU A 218 -14.19 -3.76 33.77
CA GLU A 218 -14.13 -3.42 35.19
C GLU A 218 -15.27 -2.48 35.62
N ASN A 219 -15.71 -1.54 34.77
CA ASN A 219 -16.91 -0.76 35.03
C ASN A 219 -18.15 -1.65 35.16
N LEU A 220 -18.34 -2.62 34.26
CA LEU A 220 -19.43 -3.60 34.37
C LEU A 220 -19.35 -4.37 35.69
N LYS A 221 -18.17 -4.83 36.09
CA LYS A 221 -17.96 -5.53 37.37
C LYS A 221 -18.31 -4.66 38.58
N VAL A 222 -17.92 -3.39 38.59
CA VAL A 222 -18.28 -2.43 39.64
C VAL A 222 -19.80 -2.22 39.69
N ARG A 223 -20.47 -2.11 38.53
CA ARG A 223 -21.94 -1.98 38.46
C ARG A 223 -22.63 -3.26 38.94
N GLN A 224 -22.12 -4.44 38.61
CA GLN A 224 -22.67 -5.74 39.07
C GLN A 224 -22.61 -5.86 40.59
N GLN A 225 -21.46 -5.48 41.18
CA GLN A 225 -21.31 -5.42 42.64
C GLN A 225 -22.30 -4.41 43.25
N SER A 226 -22.48 -3.25 42.63
CA SER A 226 -23.44 -2.24 43.10
C SER A 226 -24.90 -2.71 43.03
N LEU A 227 -25.28 -3.47 41.99
CA LEU A 227 -26.62 -4.08 41.89
C LEU A 227 -26.82 -5.15 42.95
N GLN A 228 -25.82 -6.00 43.20
CA GLN A 228 -25.90 -7.03 44.23
C GLN A 228 -26.11 -6.41 45.61
N LEU A 229 -25.34 -5.36 45.95
CA LEU A 229 -25.52 -4.62 47.20
C LEU A 229 -26.91 -4.00 47.33
N ALA A 230 -27.46 -3.43 46.25
CA ALA A 230 -28.81 -2.87 46.25
C ALA A 230 -29.90 -3.95 46.44
N ARG A 231 -29.72 -5.16 45.86
CA ARG A 231 -30.62 -6.30 46.07
C ARG A 231 -30.57 -6.83 47.50
N ASP A 232 -29.37 -6.90 48.08
CA ASP A 232 -29.18 -7.31 49.47
C ASP A 232 -29.86 -6.30 50.43
N GLU A 233 -29.76 -5.00 50.13
CA GLU A 233 -30.43 -3.94 50.89
C GLU A 233 -31.95 -4.00 50.76
N LEU A 234 -32.47 -4.32 49.56
CA LEU A 234 -33.90 -4.54 49.36
C LEU A 234 -34.41 -5.70 50.21
N ALA A 235 -33.68 -6.82 50.21
CA ALA A 235 -34.03 -8.01 50.98
C ALA A 235 -34.02 -7.74 52.50
N LYS A 236 -33.06 -6.95 52.96
CA LYS A 236 -32.97 -6.50 54.35
C LYS A 236 -34.11 -5.55 54.73
N THR A 237 -34.33 -4.50 53.95
CA THR A 237 -35.39 -3.50 54.16
C THR A 237 -36.77 -4.15 54.18
N SER A 238 -37.02 -5.11 53.28
CA SER A 238 -38.30 -5.83 53.21
C SER A 238 -38.60 -6.57 54.52
N LYS A 239 -37.60 -7.25 55.09
CA LYS A 239 -37.73 -7.93 56.39
C LYS A 239 -37.96 -6.95 57.53
N GLU A 240 -37.26 -5.82 57.54
CA GLU A 240 -37.42 -4.78 58.57
C GLU A 240 -38.83 -4.15 58.55
N ILE A 241 -39.43 -3.99 57.37
CA ILE A 241 -40.82 -3.54 57.22
C ILE A 241 -41.81 -4.61 57.71
N GLU A 242 -41.59 -5.89 57.38
CA GLU A 242 -42.45 -6.99 57.86
C GLU A 242 -42.52 -7.08 59.38
N VAL A 243 -41.42 -6.79 60.08
CA VAL A 243 -41.36 -6.75 61.55
C VAL A 243 -41.71 -5.37 62.14
N GLY A 244 -42.16 -4.42 61.31
CA GLY A 244 -42.63 -3.09 61.73
C GLY A 244 -41.55 -2.11 62.16
N GLN A 245 -40.28 -2.35 61.82
CA GLN A 245 -39.13 -1.50 62.20
C GLN A 245 -38.88 -0.34 61.23
N GLN A 246 -39.38 -0.42 59.99
CA GLN A 246 -39.23 0.64 58.97
C GLN A 246 -40.56 1.02 58.32
N ALA A 247 -40.61 2.22 57.73
CA ALA A 247 -41.78 2.73 57.03
C ALA A 247 -41.92 2.12 55.62
N ALA A 248 -43.16 1.81 55.21
CA ALA A 248 -43.44 1.21 53.90
C ALA A 248 -42.99 2.06 52.70
N ILE A 249 -42.80 3.37 52.87
CA ILE A 249 -42.29 4.26 51.81
C ILE A 249 -40.84 3.93 51.42
N GLU A 250 -40.04 3.37 52.34
CA GLU A 250 -38.62 3.07 52.10
C GLU A 250 -38.44 1.98 51.04
N ILE A 251 -39.38 1.04 50.92
CA ILE A 251 -39.29 -0.01 49.90
C ILE A 251 -39.33 0.55 48.48
N LEU A 252 -40.07 1.64 48.24
CA LEU A 252 -40.21 2.25 46.92
C LEU A 252 -38.90 2.90 46.48
N ASN A 253 -38.17 3.54 47.40
CA ASN A 253 -36.87 4.15 47.13
C ASN A 253 -35.81 3.09 46.79
N VAL A 254 -35.80 1.97 47.52
CA VAL A 254 -34.87 0.87 47.26
C VAL A 254 -35.20 0.15 45.95
N GLN A 255 -36.48 -0.09 45.65
CA GLN A 255 -36.92 -0.67 44.37
C GLN A 255 -36.59 0.21 43.16
N ALA A 256 -36.76 1.53 43.29
CA ALA A 256 -36.33 2.49 42.26
C ALA A 256 -34.81 2.41 42.02
N THR A 257 -34.03 2.29 43.09
CA THR A 257 -32.57 2.12 43.01
C THR A 257 -32.18 0.82 42.31
N VAL A 258 -32.80 -0.31 42.66
CA VAL A 258 -32.55 -1.60 41.99
C VAL A 258 -32.87 -1.50 40.49
N SER A 259 -34.03 -0.94 40.13
CA SER A 259 -34.43 -0.74 38.72
C SER A 259 -33.41 0.13 37.96
N GLN A 260 -32.91 1.20 38.58
CA GLN A 260 -31.89 2.06 37.98
C GLN A 260 -30.56 1.31 37.77
N ARG A 261 -30.14 0.50 38.76
CA ARG A 261 -28.92 -0.33 38.63
C ARG A 261 -29.05 -1.40 37.55
N GLU A 262 -30.24 -1.97 37.38
CA GLU A 262 -30.49 -2.91 36.28
C GLU A 262 -30.35 -2.22 34.92
N ALA A 263 -30.85 -0.99 34.77
CA ALA A 263 -30.62 -0.19 33.56
C ALA A 263 -29.13 0.14 33.34
N ASP A 264 -28.39 0.51 34.40
CA ASP A 264 -26.95 0.79 34.33
C ASP A 264 -26.15 -0.45 33.85
N ILE A 265 -26.56 -1.67 34.26
CA ILE A 265 -25.95 -2.92 33.80
C ILE A 265 -26.16 -3.13 32.31
N VAL A 266 -27.39 -2.94 31.82
CA VAL A 266 -27.70 -3.11 30.39
C VAL A 266 -26.83 -2.19 29.53
N GLN A 267 -26.63 -0.95 29.98
CA GLN A 267 -25.74 0.00 29.30
C GLN A 267 -24.26 -0.44 29.39
N ALA A 268 -23.78 -0.82 30.58
CA ALA A 268 -22.40 -1.26 30.76
C ALA A 268 -22.08 -2.52 29.92
N GLU A 269 -23.04 -3.45 29.79
CA GLU A 269 -22.90 -4.60 28.90
C GLU A 269 -22.82 -4.18 27.43
N ALA A 270 -23.59 -3.18 27.01
CA ALA A 270 -23.50 -2.63 25.66
C ALA A 270 -22.12 -2.01 25.41
N ASP A 271 -21.58 -1.25 26.38
CA ASP A 271 -20.27 -0.63 26.28
C ASP A 271 -19.15 -1.68 26.18
N VAL A 272 -19.22 -2.77 26.97
CA VAL A 272 -18.28 -3.90 26.84
C VAL A 272 -18.37 -4.52 25.46
N ARG A 273 -19.58 -4.79 24.94
CA ARG A 273 -19.76 -5.35 23.59
C ARG A 273 -19.15 -4.45 22.52
N ILE A 274 -19.31 -3.13 22.62
CA ILE A 274 -18.76 -2.16 21.66
C ILE A 274 -17.22 -2.12 21.75
N ALA A 275 -16.66 -2.04 22.95
CA ALA A 275 -15.21 -2.03 23.16
C ALA A 275 -14.56 -3.34 22.70
N GLU A 276 -15.21 -4.47 22.96
CA GLU A 276 -14.72 -5.79 22.53
C GLU A 276 -14.73 -5.91 21.01
N ASN A 277 -15.80 -5.47 20.35
CA ASN A 277 -15.86 -5.44 18.89
C ASN A 277 -14.78 -4.53 18.28
N ARG A 278 -14.50 -3.39 18.90
CA ARG A 278 -13.42 -2.49 18.45
C ARG A 278 -12.05 -3.19 18.53
N LEU A 279 -11.76 -3.89 19.62
CA LEU A 279 -10.53 -4.67 19.74
C LEU A 279 -10.46 -5.82 18.72
N LYS A 280 -11.54 -6.58 18.55
CA LYS A 280 -11.64 -7.67 17.56
C LYS A 280 -11.32 -7.19 16.14
N VAL A 281 -11.81 -6.02 15.75
CA VAL A 281 -11.55 -5.42 14.42
C VAL A 281 -10.09 -4.98 14.29
N VAL A 282 -9.52 -4.31 15.30
CA VAL A 282 -8.12 -3.86 15.25
C VAL A 282 -7.15 -5.04 15.17
N LEU A 283 -7.45 -6.13 15.89
CA LEU A 283 -6.71 -7.39 15.89
C LEU A 283 -7.02 -8.28 14.66
N ASN A 284 -7.97 -7.89 13.82
CA ASN A 284 -8.46 -8.66 12.68
C ASN A 284 -8.88 -10.10 13.04
N LEU A 285 -9.57 -10.28 14.18
CA LEU A 285 -10.00 -11.60 14.67
C LEU A 285 -11.30 -12.09 14.04
N ALA A 286 -12.19 -11.16 13.76
CA ALA A 286 -13.54 -11.44 13.32
C ALA A 286 -14.11 -10.23 12.57
N SER A 287 -14.99 -10.49 11.62
CA SER A 287 -15.69 -9.44 10.86
C SER A 287 -17.17 -9.77 10.70
N GLY A 288 -18.02 -8.74 10.65
CA GLY A 288 -19.45 -8.92 10.46
C GLY A 288 -20.10 -9.81 11.52
N GLN A 289 -20.74 -10.90 11.09
CA GLN A 289 -21.46 -11.83 11.98
C GLN A 289 -20.52 -12.65 12.88
N GLU A 290 -19.23 -12.81 12.52
CA GLU A 290 -18.24 -13.54 13.33
C GLU A 290 -17.85 -12.80 14.63
N LEU A 291 -18.20 -11.52 14.76
CA LEU A 291 -17.88 -10.74 15.97
C LEU A 291 -18.52 -11.32 17.24
N GLN A 292 -19.63 -12.08 17.08
CA GLN A 292 -20.36 -12.69 18.20
C GLN A 292 -19.79 -14.05 18.63
N SER A 293 -18.95 -14.70 17.81
CA SER A 293 -18.45 -16.06 18.06
C SER A 293 -17.09 -16.11 18.76
N VAL A 294 -16.43 -14.97 18.96
CA VAL A 294 -15.14 -14.89 19.68
C VAL A 294 -15.37 -14.12 20.98
N LYS A 295 -14.84 -14.61 22.09
CA LYS A 295 -14.90 -13.90 23.38
C LYS A 295 -13.48 -13.67 23.88
N ILE A 296 -13.18 -12.43 24.27
CA ILE A 296 -11.84 -12.02 24.67
C ILE A 296 -11.79 -11.89 26.19
N ASN A 297 -10.83 -12.59 26.81
CA ASN A 297 -10.49 -12.40 28.21
C ASN A 297 -9.14 -11.67 28.33
N LEU A 298 -9.14 -10.51 28.98
CA LEU A 298 -7.94 -9.70 29.14
C LEU A 298 -7.23 -10.05 30.45
N MET A 299 -5.91 -10.20 30.40
CA MET A 299 -5.13 -10.62 31.57
C MET A 299 -4.49 -9.44 32.34
N ASP A 300 -4.27 -8.31 31.67
CA ASP A 300 -3.49 -7.21 32.23
C ASP A 300 -4.34 -6.21 33.01
N LYS A 301 -3.72 -5.59 34.02
CA LYS A 301 -4.31 -4.50 34.81
C LYS A 301 -3.51 -3.22 34.61
N PRO A 302 -4.17 -2.05 34.56
CA PRO A 302 -3.45 -0.80 34.36
C PRO A 302 -2.63 -0.49 35.61
N GLU A 303 -1.32 -0.37 35.44
CA GLU A 303 -0.38 -0.02 36.50
C GLU A 303 -0.05 1.47 36.46
N PHE A 304 0.31 2.04 37.62
CA PHE A 304 0.86 3.40 37.71
C PHE A 304 2.35 3.33 38.02
N LYS A 305 3.19 3.61 37.02
CA LYS A 305 4.64 3.77 37.17
C LYS A 305 5.02 5.20 36.80
N PRO A 306 5.40 6.06 37.76
CA PRO A 306 5.63 7.47 37.47
C PRO A 306 6.87 7.64 36.58
N VAL A 307 6.64 8.04 35.34
CA VAL A 307 7.69 8.45 34.39
C VAL A 307 7.87 9.95 34.43
N LYS A 308 9.12 10.42 34.52
CA LYS A 308 9.49 11.82 34.35
C LYS A 308 10.42 11.93 33.16
N ILE A 309 9.98 12.65 32.12
CA ILE A 309 10.79 13.01 30.97
C ILE A 309 10.79 14.53 30.84
N SER A 310 11.94 15.11 30.52
CA SER A 310 12.01 16.55 30.26
C SER A 310 11.50 16.86 28.85
N LEU A 311 10.90 18.04 28.66
CA LEU A 311 10.40 18.46 27.34
C LEU A 311 11.54 18.56 26.31
N GLU A 312 12.70 19.04 26.74
CA GLU A 312 13.87 19.22 25.88
C GLU A 312 14.41 17.87 25.38
N GLU A 313 14.54 16.89 26.28
CA GLU A 313 14.95 15.53 25.94
C GLU A 313 13.93 14.86 25.01
N ALA A 314 12.64 14.97 25.32
CA ALA A 314 11.57 14.44 24.49
C ALA A 314 11.58 15.04 23.07
N ALA A 315 11.80 16.35 22.96
CA ALA A 315 11.89 17.05 21.67
C ALA A 315 13.07 16.55 20.82
N GLN A 316 14.25 16.36 21.43
CA GLN A 316 15.42 15.85 20.71
C GLN A 316 15.21 14.42 20.20
N ILE A 317 14.64 13.55 21.03
CA ILE A 317 14.33 12.16 20.65
C ILE A 317 13.31 12.14 19.50
N ALA A 318 12.27 12.96 19.58
CA ALA A 318 11.24 13.06 18.55
C ALA A 318 11.82 13.50 17.21
N LEU A 319 12.60 14.58 17.17
CA LEU A 319 13.21 15.09 15.93
C LEU A 319 14.12 14.05 15.25
N ALA A 320 14.76 13.18 16.01
CA ALA A 320 15.64 12.13 15.47
C ALA A 320 14.88 10.89 14.97
N ASN A 321 13.83 10.46 15.66
CA ASN A 321 13.23 9.13 15.46
C ASN A 321 11.89 9.13 14.74
N ARG A 322 11.21 10.28 14.67
CA ARG A 322 9.87 10.41 14.08
C ARG A 322 9.86 10.05 12.59
N PRO A 323 9.09 9.03 12.17
CA PRO A 323 9.09 8.59 10.78
C PRO A 323 8.49 9.62 9.80
N ASP A 324 7.52 10.42 10.24
CA ASP A 324 6.88 11.45 9.41
C ASP A 324 7.85 12.59 9.05
N LEU A 325 8.79 12.94 9.94
CA LEU A 325 9.88 13.88 9.64
C LEU A 325 10.91 13.25 8.70
N GLN A 326 11.20 11.95 8.85
CA GLN A 326 12.09 11.22 7.94
C GLN A 326 11.52 11.18 6.51
N VAL A 327 10.22 10.92 6.36
CA VAL A 327 9.52 10.98 5.06
C VAL A 327 9.68 12.36 4.41
N ASN A 328 9.52 13.44 5.19
CA ASN A 328 9.64 14.79 4.67
C ASN A 328 11.08 15.13 4.25
N ASN A 329 12.07 14.75 5.05
CA ASN A 329 13.48 14.91 4.70
C ASN A 329 13.83 14.20 3.39
N LEU A 330 13.42 12.93 3.23
CA LEU A 330 13.62 12.17 1.99
C LEU A 330 12.88 12.80 0.80
N THR A 331 11.69 13.35 1.05
CA THR A 331 10.91 14.07 0.02
C THR A 331 11.64 15.34 -0.42
N ILE A 332 12.26 16.09 0.50
CA ILE A 332 13.08 17.26 0.18
C ILE A 332 14.32 16.85 -0.62
N ASP A 333 14.96 15.73 -0.29
CA ASP A 333 16.10 15.24 -1.06
C ASP A 333 15.72 14.85 -2.49
N ASN A 334 14.54 14.26 -2.68
CA ASN A 334 13.92 14.07 -4.00
C ASN A 334 13.74 15.43 -4.73
N LYS A 335 13.20 16.45 -4.06
CA LYS A 335 13.01 17.79 -4.66
C LYS A 335 14.32 18.50 -4.98
N ARG A 336 15.34 18.39 -4.12
CA ARG A 336 16.70 18.89 -4.37
C ARG A 336 17.31 18.22 -5.61
N PHE A 337 17.19 16.90 -5.69
CA PHE A 337 17.67 16.14 -6.85
C PHE A 337 16.95 16.55 -8.15
N ASN A 338 15.62 16.74 -8.10
CA ASN A 338 14.85 17.23 -9.24
C ASN A 338 15.27 18.64 -9.69
N LEU A 339 15.63 19.53 -8.76
CA LEU A 339 16.18 20.84 -9.09
C LEU A 339 17.53 20.72 -9.81
N GLU A 340 18.40 19.80 -9.38
CA GLU A 340 19.66 19.53 -10.10
C GLU A 340 19.42 18.98 -11.51
N VAL A 341 18.46 18.06 -11.66
CA VAL A 341 18.05 17.55 -12.98
C VAL A 341 17.52 18.68 -13.84
N ALA A 342 16.63 19.53 -13.33
CA ALA A 342 16.10 20.69 -14.04
C ALA A 342 17.22 21.67 -14.44
N ARG A 343 18.23 21.88 -13.58
CA ARG A 343 19.41 22.68 -13.92
C ARG A 343 20.22 22.06 -15.05
N ASN A 344 20.39 20.73 -15.08
CA ASN A 344 21.04 20.03 -16.18
C ASN A 344 20.25 20.15 -17.50
N GLN A 345 18.91 20.19 -17.44
CA GLN A 345 18.08 20.36 -18.63
C GLN A 345 18.22 21.73 -19.32
N LEU A 346 18.77 22.73 -18.63
CA LEU A 346 19.09 24.06 -19.19
C LEU A 346 20.33 24.06 -20.09
N LEU A 347 21.16 23.02 -20.03
CA LEU A 347 22.35 22.92 -20.87
C LEU A 347 21.97 22.61 -22.32
N PRO A 348 22.72 23.11 -23.32
CA PRO A 348 22.62 22.62 -24.69
C PRO A 348 22.86 21.11 -24.74
N GLN A 349 22.19 20.43 -25.67
CA GLN A 349 22.41 19.01 -25.93
C GLN A 349 23.48 18.87 -27.01
N LEU A 350 24.65 18.38 -26.62
CA LEU A 350 25.73 18.03 -27.54
C LEU A 350 25.87 16.51 -27.55
N ASP A 351 25.49 15.88 -28.65
CA ASP A 351 25.57 14.42 -28.82
C ASP A 351 26.73 14.04 -29.73
N LEU A 352 27.54 13.11 -29.25
CA LEU A 352 28.50 12.35 -30.04
C LEU A 352 27.78 11.14 -30.65
N ASN A 353 27.76 11.04 -31.97
CA ASN A 353 27.22 9.89 -32.69
C ASN A 353 28.33 9.24 -33.51
N PHE A 354 28.76 8.06 -33.08
CA PHE A 354 29.67 7.21 -33.84
C PHE A 354 28.88 6.05 -34.46
N SER A 355 29.06 5.81 -35.74
CA SER A 355 28.45 4.69 -36.46
C SER A 355 29.51 3.99 -37.30
N TYR A 356 29.63 2.68 -37.16
CA TYR A 356 30.46 1.82 -37.99
C TYR A 356 29.54 0.85 -38.72
N ARG A 357 29.62 0.81 -40.06
CA ARG A 357 28.76 0.00 -40.92
C ARG A 357 29.58 -0.87 -41.85
N SER A 358 29.19 -2.13 -41.93
CA SER A 358 29.74 -3.14 -42.81
C SER A 358 28.62 -3.71 -43.70
N PRO A 359 28.41 -3.12 -44.88
CA PRO A 359 27.46 -3.65 -45.85
C PRO A 359 28.08 -4.84 -46.60
N GLY A 360 27.25 -5.80 -46.97
CA GLY A 360 27.54 -6.85 -47.92
C GLY A 360 26.43 -6.92 -48.95
N ILE A 361 26.79 -7.08 -50.22
CA ILE A 361 25.84 -7.14 -51.33
C ILE A 361 26.08 -8.40 -52.15
N SER A 362 25.01 -9.10 -52.49
CA SER A 362 25.04 -10.29 -53.33
C SER A 362 23.69 -10.42 -54.03
N GLY A 363 23.63 -11.07 -55.17
CA GLY A 363 22.38 -11.24 -55.90
C GLY A 363 22.63 -11.99 -57.20
N ASP A 364 21.56 -12.32 -57.91
CA ASP A 364 21.69 -12.88 -59.24
C ASP A 364 22.27 -11.79 -60.16
N TYR A 365 23.56 -11.94 -60.51
CA TYR A 365 24.25 -11.02 -61.42
C TYR A 365 23.74 -11.28 -62.83
N LEU A 366 23.12 -10.26 -63.44
CA LEU A 366 22.51 -10.38 -64.76
C LEU A 366 23.56 -10.12 -65.85
N LEU A 367 23.76 -11.09 -66.74
CA LEU A 367 24.63 -10.95 -67.91
C LEU A 367 23.81 -10.41 -69.07
N TYR A 368 24.21 -9.25 -69.62
CA TYR A 368 23.53 -8.60 -70.74
C TYR A 368 24.23 -8.87 -72.07
N GLN A 369 23.45 -9.00 -73.15
CA GLN A 369 24.00 -9.06 -74.50
C GLN A 369 24.83 -7.78 -74.78
N ASP A 370 26.02 -7.95 -75.35
CA ASP A 370 26.99 -6.89 -75.63
C ASP A 370 27.41 -6.06 -74.40
N ASN A 371 27.22 -6.62 -73.19
CA ASN A 371 27.44 -5.95 -71.91
C ASN A 371 26.64 -4.63 -71.77
N ASN A 372 25.50 -4.51 -72.49
CA ASN A 372 24.66 -3.33 -72.50
C ASN A 372 23.38 -3.52 -71.64
N PRO A 373 23.35 -3.03 -70.39
CA PRO A 373 22.20 -3.17 -69.49
C PRO A 373 20.94 -2.43 -69.98
N PHE A 374 21.08 -1.48 -70.92
CA PHE A 374 19.98 -0.73 -71.50
C PHE A 374 19.32 -1.43 -72.68
N GLY A 375 20.00 -2.40 -73.30
CA GLY A 375 19.44 -3.26 -74.35
C GLY A 375 18.40 -4.25 -73.82
N GLY A 376 18.41 -4.53 -72.51
CA GLY A 376 17.38 -5.30 -71.81
C GLY A 376 17.37 -6.81 -72.07
N ILE A 377 18.26 -7.32 -72.92
CA ILE A 377 18.38 -8.75 -73.24
C ILE A 377 19.37 -9.40 -72.26
N VAL A 378 18.84 -10.20 -71.33
CA VAL A 378 19.64 -10.98 -70.36
C VAL A 378 20.00 -12.34 -70.98
N ILE A 379 21.28 -12.60 -71.20
CA ILE A 379 21.83 -13.82 -71.83
C ILE A 379 22.18 -14.92 -70.83
N GLY A 380 22.22 -14.59 -69.53
CA GLY A 380 22.53 -15.53 -68.47
C GLY A 380 22.52 -14.87 -67.09
N LYS A 381 22.67 -15.67 -66.04
CA LYS A 381 22.78 -15.16 -64.66
C LYS A 381 23.81 -15.95 -63.86
N ILE A 382 24.59 -15.26 -63.04
CA ILE A 382 25.45 -15.89 -62.03
C ILE A 382 24.68 -15.85 -60.71
N PRO A 383 24.28 -17.00 -60.14
CA PRO A 383 23.42 -17.03 -58.97
C PRO A 383 24.15 -16.49 -57.75
N GLY A 384 23.52 -15.53 -57.07
CA GLY A 384 23.96 -15.02 -55.77
C GLY A 384 23.07 -15.54 -54.65
N SER A 385 23.54 -15.45 -53.41
CA SER A 385 22.74 -15.81 -52.24
C SER A 385 22.75 -14.72 -51.19
N SER A 386 21.67 -14.63 -50.41
CA SER A 386 21.60 -13.75 -49.23
C SER A 386 22.68 -14.11 -48.20
N TRP A 387 23.06 -15.39 -48.11
CA TRP A 387 24.16 -15.85 -47.25
C TRP A 387 25.53 -15.28 -47.64
N ASN A 388 25.80 -15.07 -48.94
CA ASN A 388 27.05 -14.44 -49.36
C ASN A 388 27.08 -12.96 -48.92
N SER A 389 25.98 -12.24 -49.09
CA SER A 389 25.83 -10.86 -48.57
C SER A 389 26.04 -10.81 -47.05
N PHE A 390 25.49 -11.77 -46.31
CA PHE A 390 25.72 -11.89 -44.87
C PHE A 390 27.19 -12.14 -44.52
N LYS A 391 27.86 -13.08 -45.21
CA LYS A 391 29.30 -13.33 -45.03
C LYS A 391 30.13 -12.08 -45.29
N ASP A 392 29.80 -11.33 -46.32
CA ASP A 392 30.54 -10.13 -46.70
C ASP A 392 30.42 -9.05 -45.62
N ALA A 393 29.22 -8.87 -45.05
CA ALA A 393 28.99 -7.98 -43.91
C ALA A 393 29.74 -8.44 -42.64
N MET A 394 29.72 -9.74 -42.32
CA MET A 394 30.38 -10.30 -41.13
C MET A 394 31.91 -10.38 -41.26
N LYS A 395 32.44 -10.43 -42.49
CA LYS A 395 33.88 -10.39 -42.77
C LYS A 395 34.45 -8.98 -42.82
N PHE A 396 33.61 -7.95 -42.69
CA PHE A 396 34.06 -6.56 -42.76
C PHE A 396 34.76 -6.25 -44.09
N LEU A 397 34.20 -6.74 -45.21
CA LEU A 397 34.79 -6.54 -46.54
C LEU A 397 34.74 -5.06 -46.97
N TYR A 398 33.66 -4.37 -46.62
CA TYR A 398 33.47 -2.95 -46.90
C TYR A 398 33.29 -2.20 -45.58
N ASN A 399 34.18 -1.26 -45.29
CA ASN A 399 34.23 -0.61 -43.98
C ASN A 399 33.87 0.86 -44.11
N ASN A 400 32.74 1.24 -43.50
CA ASN A 400 32.26 2.61 -43.46
C ASN A 400 32.16 3.05 -42.01
N TRP A 401 32.66 4.24 -41.69
CA TRP A 401 32.48 4.83 -40.38
C TRP A 401 32.13 6.29 -40.51
N SER A 402 31.38 6.80 -39.53
CA SER A 402 31.01 8.21 -39.45
C SER A 402 31.03 8.65 -37.99
N LEU A 403 31.56 9.84 -37.76
CA LEU A 403 31.59 10.52 -36.48
C LEU A 403 30.86 11.86 -36.62
N ASN A 404 29.72 12.00 -35.98
CA ASN A 404 28.89 13.20 -36.05
C ASN A 404 28.74 13.83 -34.67
N PHE A 405 28.88 15.15 -34.60
CA PHE A 405 28.54 15.92 -33.41
C PHE A 405 27.28 16.72 -33.71
N THR A 406 26.25 16.55 -32.89
CA THR A 406 24.97 17.25 -33.05
C THR A 406 24.74 18.16 -31.85
N LEU A 407 24.68 19.48 -32.10
CA LEU A 407 24.38 20.48 -31.08
C LEU A 407 22.93 20.97 -31.23
N THR A 408 22.11 20.67 -30.24
CA THR A 408 20.71 21.12 -30.14
C THR A 408 20.58 22.12 -29.00
N ILE A 409 20.17 23.35 -29.33
CA ILE A 409 20.00 24.45 -28.36
C ILE A 409 18.49 24.67 -28.12
N PRO A 410 17.93 24.23 -26.98
CA PRO A 410 16.52 24.44 -26.67
C PRO A 410 16.29 25.89 -26.23
N VAL A 411 15.99 26.78 -27.18
CA VAL A 411 15.81 28.22 -26.95
C VAL A 411 14.72 28.51 -25.90
N ALA A 412 13.63 27.73 -25.91
CA ALA A 412 12.55 27.87 -24.95
C ALA A 412 13.01 27.64 -23.49
N ASP A 413 13.79 26.58 -23.24
CA ASP A 413 14.32 26.26 -21.91
C ASP A 413 15.31 27.34 -21.42
N LEU A 414 16.09 27.92 -22.34
CA LEU A 414 17.06 28.97 -22.04
C LEU A 414 16.40 30.30 -21.66
N VAL A 415 15.32 30.66 -22.36
CA VAL A 415 14.61 31.93 -22.18
C VAL A 415 13.59 31.87 -21.06
N SER A 416 12.75 30.83 -21.03
CA SER A 416 11.67 30.71 -20.05
C SER A 416 12.17 30.23 -18.69
N ARG A 417 13.10 29.25 -18.69
CA ARG A 417 13.59 28.54 -17.48
C ARG A 417 12.47 28.07 -16.55
N SER A 418 11.25 27.88 -17.07
CA SER A 418 10.05 27.58 -16.29
C SER A 418 10.23 26.31 -15.47
N ASN A 419 10.75 25.25 -16.07
CA ASN A 419 10.99 23.97 -15.39
C ASN A 419 11.95 24.11 -14.19
N TYR A 420 12.99 24.95 -14.31
CA TYR A 420 13.91 25.24 -13.21
C TYR A 420 13.21 26.06 -12.11
N ALA A 421 12.46 27.10 -12.49
CA ALA A 421 11.72 27.93 -11.55
C ALA A 421 10.64 27.14 -10.80
N VAL A 422 9.95 26.22 -11.48
CA VAL A 422 8.98 25.28 -10.87
C VAL A 422 9.70 24.39 -9.86
N ALA A 423 10.78 23.72 -10.25
CA ALA A 423 11.53 22.84 -9.34
C ALA A 423 12.09 23.60 -8.11
N GLN A 424 12.54 24.84 -8.31
CA GLN A 424 13.03 25.70 -7.22
C GLN A 424 11.89 26.11 -6.27
N THR A 425 10.72 26.43 -6.83
CA THR A 425 9.53 26.78 -6.06
C THR A 425 9.00 25.59 -5.28
N GLU A 426 8.96 24.40 -5.90
CA GLU A 426 8.59 23.15 -5.23
C GLU A 426 9.52 22.82 -4.06
N LEU A 427 10.84 22.97 -4.24
CA LEU A 427 11.80 22.80 -3.15
C LEU A 427 11.54 23.79 -2.02
N SER A 428 11.34 25.07 -2.35
CA SER A 428 11.05 26.12 -1.37
C SER A 428 9.74 25.85 -0.60
N GLN A 429 8.71 25.35 -1.30
CA GLN A 429 7.46 24.93 -0.71
C GLN A 429 7.66 23.74 0.25
N SER A 430 8.42 22.72 -0.15
CA SER A 430 8.73 21.56 0.71
C SER A 430 9.51 21.96 1.96
N LEU A 431 10.48 22.88 1.85
CA LEU A 431 11.20 23.42 3.02
C LEU A 431 10.28 24.19 3.97
N ALA A 432 9.31 24.95 3.45
CA ALA A 432 8.32 25.63 4.29
C ALA A 432 7.39 24.62 4.99
N LYS A 433 6.94 23.58 4.28
CA LYS A 433 6.14 22.48 4.84
C LYS A 433 6.91 21.71 5.93
N GLN A 434 8.22 21.50 5.76
CA GLN A 434 9.07 20.92 6.79
C GLN A 434 9.04 21.73 8.08
N LYS A 435 9.28 23.04 8.00
CA LYS A 435 9.24 23.89 9.20
C LYS A 435 7.89 23.83 9.91
N ALA A 436 6.79 23.84 9.15
CA ALA A 436 5.45 23.71 9.72
C ALA A 436 5.24 22.34 10.40
N GLN A 437 5.73 21.25 9.79
CA GLN A 437 5.62 19.91 10.35
C GLN A 437 6.52 19.71 11.58
N GLU A 438 7.72 20.30 11.61
CA GLU A 438 8.59 20.33 12.79
C GLU A 438 7.91 21.07 13.96
N GLN A 439 7.28 22.21 13.70
CA GLN A 439 6.51 22.94 14.71
C GLN A 439 5.33 22.12 15.24
N GLN A 440 4.59 21.46 14.35
CA GLN A 440 3.48 20.57 14.73
C GLN A 440 3.97 19.38 15.57
N ALA A 441 5.09 18.75 15.18
CA ALA A 441 5.67 17.66 15.93
C ALA A 441 6.12 18.10 17.34
N LEU A 442 6.72 19.28 17.47
CA LEU A 442 7.11 19.84 18.77
C LEU A 442 5.90 20.17 19.65
N LEU A 443 4.81 20.65 19.05
CA LEU A 443 3.54 20.86 19.76
C LEU A 443 2.98 19.53 20.29
N GLU A 444 2.92 18.50 19.46
CA GLU A 444 2.46 17.15 19.86
C GLU A 444 3.31 16.57 20.99
N VAL A 445 4.64 16.75 20.94
CA VAL A 445 5.54 16.33 22.03
C VAL A 445 5.23 17.09 23.32
N SER A 446 5.05 18.40 23.23
CA SER A 446 4.69 19.24 24.38
C SER A 446 3.38 18.80 25.01
N GLU A 447 2.35 18.57 24.21
CA GLU A 447 1.06 18.06 24.65
C GLU A 447 1.18 16.68 25.30
N ALA A 448 1.93 15.75 24.69
CA ALA A 448 2.14 14.41 25.24
C ALA A 448 2.84 14.44 26.63
N VAL A 449 3.90 15.24 26.77
CA VAL A 449 4.63 15.40 28.05
C VAL A 449 3.74 16.05 29.11
N ASN A 450 3.00 17.11 28.76
CA ASN A 450 2.07 17.78 29.68
C ASN A 450 0.91 16.86 30.11
N ASN A 451 0.38 16.05 29.19
CA ASN A 451 -0.69 15.09 29.47
C ASN A 451 -0.24 14.02 30.46
N ILE A 452 0.99 13.49 30.35
CA ILE A 452 1.53 12.53 31.33
C ILE A 452 1.56 13.13 32.73
N ALA A 453 2.09 14.35 32.88
CA ALA A 453 2.14 15.03 34.17
C ALA A 453 0.73 15.30 34.73
N THR A 454 -0.22 15.65 33.86
CA THR A 454 -1.62 15.89 34.22
C THR A 454 -2.31 14.62 34.69
N TYR A 455 -2.25 13.54 33.90
CA TYR A 455 -2.87 12.26 34.26
C TYR A 455 -2.21 11.61 35.46
N ALA A 456 -0.89 11.79 35.68
CA ALA A 456 -0.23 11.32 36.90
C ALA A 456 -0.84 11.95 38.16
N LYS A 457 -1.07 13.27 38.14
CA LYS A 457 -1.74 13.99 39.24
C LYS A 457 -3.21 13.55 39.38
N SER A 458 -3.91 13.33 38.26
CA SER A 458 -5.29 12.85 38.28
C SER A 458 -5.40 11.46 38.92
N VAL A 459 -4.50 10.53 38.61
CA VAL A 459 -4.45 9.19 39.23
C VAL A 459 -4.33 9.31 40.75
N GLU A 460 -3.40 10.14 41.22
CA GLU A 460 -3.20 10.36 42.66
C GLU A 460 -4.44 10.98 43.33
N ALA A 461 -5.05 11.99 42.71
CA ALA A 461 -6.25 12.65 43.23
C ALA A 461 -7.47 11.71 43.29
N TYR A 462 -7.71 10.93 42.23
CA TYR A 462 -8.82 9.97 42.22
C TYR A 462 -8.59 8.77 43.14
N ARG A 463 -7.35 8.34 43.34
CA ARG A 463 -7.00 7.34 44.36
C ARG A 463 -7.39 7.82 45.76
N VAL A 464 -6.98 9.04 46.12
CA VAL A 464 -7.34 9.65 47.41
C VAL A 464 -8.85 9.84 47.54
N ALA A 465 -9.54 10.26 46.47
CA ALA A 465 -10.99 10.38 46.46
C ALA A 465 -11.71 9.03 46.69
N ARG A 466 -11.21 7.95 46.08
CA ARG A 466 -11.72 6.59 46.31
C ARG A 466 -11.50 6.14 47.75
N GLU A 467 -10.31 6.37 48.32
CA GLU A 467 -10.03 6.05 49.72
C GLU A 467 -10.95 6.79 50.70
N PHE A 468 -11.25 8.07 50.43
CA PHE A 468 -12.22 8.83 51.24
C PHE A 468 -13.66 8.36 51.05
N ALA A 469 -14.07 8.01 49.82
CA ALA A 469 -15.39 7.44 49.56
C ALA A 469 -15.58 6.09 50.27
N GLU A 470 -14.52 5.28 50.35
CA GLU A 470 -14.50 4.01 51.06
C GLU A 470 -14.67 4.19 52.57
N LYS A 471 -13.92 5.13 53.17
CA LYS A 471 -14.09 5.52 54.58
C LYS A 471 -15.47 6.09 54.87
N ASN A 472 -16.04 6.88 53.94
CA ASN A 472 -17.38 7.44 54.10
C ASN A 472 -18.46 6.34 54.10
N LEU A 473 -18.36 5.37 53.20
CA LEU A 473 -19.25 4.21 53.18
C LEU A 473 -19.15 3.41 54.49
N GLU A 474 -17.93 3.19 54.98
CA GLU A 474 -17.72 2.51 56.27
C GLU A 474 -18.35 3.28 57.43
N ALA A 475 -18.20 4.61 57.45
CA ALA A 475 -18.80 5.46 58.47
C ALA A 475 -20.33 5.44 58.44
N GLU A 476 -20.95 5.52 57.25
CA GLU A 476 -22.40 5.46 57.10
C GLU A 476 -22.97 4.09 57.49
N ASN A 477 -22.29 2.99 57.14
CA ASN A 477 -22.66 1.65 57.60
C ASN A 477 -22.64 1.54 59.14
N ARG A 478 -21.64 2.14 59.81
CA ARG A 478 -21.56 2.16 61.27
C ARG A 478 -22.67 3.01 61.89
N LYS A 479 -23.02 4.16 61.31
CA LYS A 479 -24.13 5.00 61.78
C LYS A 479 -25.48 4.31 61.61
N LEU A 480 -25.69 3.61 60.48
CA LEU A 480 -26.90 2.85 60.23
C LEU A 480 -27.07 1.74 61.28
N ALA A 481 -25.99 1.04 61.65
CA ALA A 481 -26.01 -0.02 62.65
C ALA A 481 -26.46 0.46 64.06
N VAL A 482 -26.33 1.75 64.36
CA VAL A 482 -26.78 2.37 65.62
C VAL A 482 -28.03 3.25 65.45
N GLY A 483 -28.70 3.19 64.28
CA GLY A 483 -29.94 3.94 64.00
C GLY A 483 -29.76 5.44 63.76
N LEU A 484 -28.54 5.91 63.49
CA LEU A 484 -28.22 7.34 63.26
C LEU A 484 -28.11 7.72 61.77
N SER A 485 -28.37 6.78 60.86
CA SER A 485 -28.40 7.00 59.41
C SER A 485 -29.56 6.20 58.79
N SER A 486 -29.82 6.41 57.50
CA SER A 486 -30.87 5.75 56.74
C SER A 486 -30.30 4.93 55.58
N ASN A 487 -31.08 3.96 55.09
CA ASN A 487 -30.70 3.13 53.94
C ASN A 487 -30.42 3.98 52.70
N TYR A 488 -31.11 5.11 52.55
CA TYR A 488 -30.85 6.11 51.50
C TYR A 488 -29.40 6.61 51.52
N PHE A 489 -28.87 7.03 52.69
CA PHE A 489 -27.50 7.56 52.79
C PHE A 489 -26.44 6.49 52.55
N VAL A 490 -26.71 5.23 52.94
CA VAL A 490 -25.81 4.11 52.63
C VAL A 490 -25.78 3.83 51.12
N LEU A 491 -26.95 3.78 50.46
CA LEU A 491 -27.03 3.60 49.01
C LEU A 491 -26.34 4.75 48.24
N GLU A 492 -26.49 5.98 48.73
CA GLU A 492 -25.77 7.14 48.18
C GLU A 492 -24.24 7.00 48.36
N ALA A 493 -23.78 6.58 49.55
CA ALA A 493 -22.37 6.36 49.80
C ALA A 493 -21.79 5.23 48.94
N GLN A 494 -22.56 4.16 48.69
CA GLN A 494 -22.20 3.08 47.77
C GLN A 494 -22.05 3.59 46.33
N ASP A 495 -22.98 4.43 45.84
CA ASP A 495 -22.89 5.03 44.51
C ASP A 495 -21.63 5.90 44.35
N ARG A 496 -21.34 6.73 45.37
CA ARG A 496 -20.14 7.57 45.39
C ARG A 496 -18.87 6.73 45.34
N LEU A 497 -18.79 5.63 46.10
CA LEU A 497 -17.65 4.71 46.05
C LEU A 497 -17.53 4.02 44.68
N ALA A 498 -18.64 3.55 44.11
CA ALA A 498 -18.65 2.92 42.79
C ALA A 498 -18.14 3.90 41.71
N THR A 499 -18.64 5.14 41.72
CA THR A 499 -18.20 6.19 40.80
C THR A 499 -16.73 6.56 41.04
N ALA A 500 -16.27 6.64 42.28
CA ALA A 500 -14.86 6.92 42.59
C ALA A 500 -13.92 5.81 42.08
N ARG A 501 -14.30 4.54 42.22
CA ARG A 501 -13.54 3.39 41.68
C ARG A 501 -13.42 3.45 40.16
N VAL A 502 -14.52 3.75 39.45
CA VAL A 502 -14.50 3.88 37.98
C VAL A 502 -13.65 5.07 37.55
N ASN A 503 -13.69 6.19 38.27
CA ASN A 503 -12.88 7.37 37.96
C ASN A 503 -11.38 7.13 38.21
N GLU A 504 -11.00 6.44 39.28
CA GLU A 504 -9.61 6.01 39.54
C GLU A 504 -9.12 5.12 38.40
N LEU A 505 -9.91 4.11 38.01
CA LEU A 505 -9.55 3.22 36.92
C LEU A 505 -9.43 3.96 35.57
N ARG A 506 -10.35 4.87 35.26
CA ARG A 506 -10.29 5.70 34.06
C ARG A 506 -9.03 6.57 34.06
N ALA A 507 -8.64 7.12 35.20
CA ALA A 507 -7.41 7.91 35.33
C ALA A 507 -6.17 7.03 35.08
N LEU A 508 -6.14 5.80 35.59
CA LEU A 508 -5.06 4.84 35.34
C LEU A 508 -4.96 4.46 33.86
N VAL A 509 -6.09 4.22 33.21
CA VAL A 509 -6.15 3.93 31.77
C VAL A 509 -5.67 5.14 30.95
N ASN A 510 -6.15 6.34 31.24
CA ASN A 510 -5.71 7.57 30.57
C ASN A 510 -4.21 7.81 30.75
N TYR A 511 -3.65 7.50 31.92
CA TYR A 511 -2.22 7.58 32.16
C TYR A 511 -1.42 6.61 31.28
N ASN A 512 -1.84 5.35 31.20
CA ASN A 512 -1.19 4.34 30.35
C ASN A 512 -1.31 4.69 28.85
N LEU A 513 -2.46 5.21 28.42
CA LEU A 513 -2.64 5.71 27.05
C LEU A 513 -1.79 6.94 26.75
N ALA A 514 -1.59 7.83 27.72
CA ALA A 514 -0.69 8.97 27.55
C ALA A 514 0.78 8.55 27.43
N LEU A 515 1.21 7.50 28.14
CA LEU A 515 2.53 6.89 27.97
C LEU A 515 2.68 6.27 26.58
N ALA A 516 1.70 5.45 26.15
CA ALA A 516 1.67 4.87 24.81
C ALA A 516 1.71 5.95 23.71
N ASN A 517 0.95 7.04 23.88
CA ASN A 517 0.95 8.16 22.95
C ASN A 517 2.29 8.88 22.94
N LEU A 518 2.96 9.06 24.08
CA LEU A 518 4.31 9.63 24.12
C LEU A 518 5.28 8.75 23.33
N GLU A 519 5.29 7.44 23.54
CA GLU A 519 6.18 6.54 22.78
C GLU A 519 5.93 6.61 21.26
N LYS A 520 4.66 6.71 20.85
CA LYS A 520 4.27 6.91 19.45
C LYS A 520 4.82 8.22 18.91
N VAL A 521 4.59 9.32 19.62
CA VAL A 521 5.01 10.68 19.24
C VAL A 521 6.53 10.82 19.20
N LEU A 522 7.25 10.11 20.07
CA LEU A 522 8.72 10.03 20.08
C LEU A 522 9.26 9.09 18.99
N GLY A 523 8.44 8.20 18.43
CA GLY A 523 8.85 7.20 17.45
C GLY A 523 9.64 6.02 18.06
N THR A 524 9.52 5.78 19.37
CA THR A 524 10.31 4.81 20.13
C THR A 524 9.57 3.51 20.46
N SER A 525 8.26 3.40 20.21
CA SER A 525 7.47 2.21 20.58
C SER A 525 8.07 0.89 20.08
N LEU A 526 8.65 0.89 18.88
CA LEU A 526 9.32 -0.30 18.31
C LEU A 526 10.57 -0.71 19.10
N VAL A 527 11.40 0.28 19.47
CA VAL A 527 12.67 0.05 20.18
C VAL A 527 12.39 -0.42 21.60
N ASN A 528 11.46 0.26 22.29
CA ASN A 528 11.09 -0.08 23.67
C ASN A 528 10.54 -1.51 23.79
N ARG A 529 9.86 -1.99 22.73
CA ARG A 529 9.22 -3.32 22.68
C ARG A 529 10.05 -4.38 21.96
N ASN A 530 11.28 -4.07 21.51
CA ASN A 530 12.15 -4.97 20.74
C ASN A 530 11.48 -5.58 19.49
N ILE A 531 10.59 -4.82 18.83
CA ILE A 531 9.85 -5.28 17.64
C ILE A 531 10.67 -4.99 16.39
N ASN A 532 10.97 -6.03 15.62
CA ASN A 532 11.64 -5.89 14.33
C ASN A 532 10.61 -5.73 13.19
N LEU A 533 10.80 -4.72 12.34
CA LEU A 533 9.96 -4.46 11.16
C LEU A 533 9.86 -5.67 10.21
N ALA A 534 10.88 -6.53 10.16
CA ALA A 534 10.86 -7.75 9.34
C ALA A 534 9.79 -8.78 9.79
N GLN A 535 9.32 -8.70 11.04
CA GLN A 535 8.30 -9.62 11.57
C GLN A 535 6.86 -9.13 11.31
N VAL A 536 6.69 -7.91 10.78
CA VAL A 536 5.40 -7.30 10.49
C VAL A 536 4.83 -7.85 9.18
N GLY A 537 3.56 -8.24 9.18
CA GLY A 537 2.86 -8.72 7.98
C GLY A 537 3.29 -10.09 7.44
N GLN A 538 4.13 -10.83 8.17
CA GLN A 538 4.43 -12.23 7.83
C GLN A 538 3.33 -13.17 8.36
N LYS A 539 2.83 -14.05 7.49
CA LYS A 539 1.85 -15.08 7.84
C LYS A 539 2.44 -16.15 8.74
#